data_AF-A0A970TA01-F1
#
_entry.id   AF-A0A970TA01-F1
#
_cell.length_a   1.000
_cell.length_b   1.000
_cell.length_c   1.000
_cell.angle_alpha   90.00
_cell.angle_beta   90.00
_cell.angle_gamma   90.00
#
_symmetry.space_group_name_H-M   'P 1'
#
loop_
_entity.id
_entity.type
_entity.pdbx_description
1 polymer ?
#
loop_
_entity_poly.entity_id
_entity_poly.type
_entity_poly.pdbx_seq_one_letter_code
_entity_poly.pdbx_strand_id
1 'polypeptide(L)'
;MNRTPDHDMTVRGSIAFPTVYSTGSTIDDNAAAGQKDVPVADTTNFTAADRVIIGRGTAREEEFVIDSVDAGVKIVSKTNLSYNHTVDADTTVNAESAADQKVLAVTATTGFVAGEEVLVDEGGDHEATYTINSIQSGVSLTMVEDLAFTHDATETVAQTGTEDVVEVCMASLSNVIDKAHYKDIALFLPSTWVTAAITFKACDTPDGTFNDVVVADDVGDVSVASVAASKVITMNGEIRDALTGLPYIKLQSGTSDTPVDQGTGSPEVNYVLTR
;
A
#
# COMPACT_ATOMS: atom_id res chain seq x y z
N MET A 1 -9.75 18.55 48.27
CA MET A 1 -10.22 17.15 48.16
C MET A 1 -9.38 16.48 47.08
N ASN A 2 -8.41 15.66 47.48
CA ASN A 2 -7.73 14.76 46.56
C ASN A 2 -8.72 13.64 46.22
N ARG A 3 -9.50 13.80 45.15
CA ARG A 3 -10.23 12.68 44.58
C ARG A 3 -9.19 11.82 43.88
N THR A 4 -8.75 10.76 44.55
CA THR A 4 -8.10 9.65 43.85
C THR A 4 -9.05 9.24 42.73
N PRO A 5 -8.63 9.27 41.44
CA PRO A 5 -9.47 8.82 40.35
C PRO A 5 -9.94 7.40 40.66
N ASP A 6 -11.25 7.18 40.59
CA ASP A 6 -11.81 5.85 40.75
C ASP A 6 -11.35 4.99 39.56
N HIS A 7 -10.38 4.12 39.82
CA HIS A 7 -9.71 3.31 38.80
C HIS A 7 -10.65 2.28 38.17
N ASP A 8 -11.84 2.05 38.76
CA ASP A 8 -12.83 1.10 38.26
C ASP A 8 -13.81 1.68 37.22
N MET A 9 -13.78 3.01 36.96
CA MET A 9 -14.71 3.65 36.01
C MET A 9 -14.06 4.23 34.76
N THR A 10 -12.76 3.99 34.55
CA THR A 10 -11.99 4.55 33.44
C THR A 10 -11.30 3.43 32.66
N VAL A 11 -11.59 3.31 31.37
CA VAL A 11 -10.82 2.44 30.46
C VAL A 11 -9.82 3.28 29.69
N ARG A 12 -8.60 2.77 29.54
CA ARG A 12 -7.57 3.36 28.69
C ARG A 12 -7.19 2.35 27.63
N GLY A 13 -7.06 2.81 26.40
CA GLY A 13 -6.60 1.97 25.30
C GLY A 13 -5.91 2.81 24.24
N SER A 14 -5.42 2.11 23.23
CA SER A 14 -4.95 2.72 21.99
C SER A 14 -5.77 2.18 20.82
N ILE A 15 -5.92 3.02 19.80
CA ILE A 15 -6.41 2.59 18.49
C ILE A 15 -5.30 2.81 17.46
N ALA A 16 -5.20 1.87 16.53
CA ALA A 16 -4.36 2.00 15.36
C ALA A 16 -5.23 2.28 14.12
N PHE A 17 -4.62 2.90 13.13
CA PHE A 17 -5.16 3.08 11.78
C PHE A 17 -4.44 2.11 10.85
N PRO A 18 -4.96 0.89 10.65
CA PRO A 18 -4.33 -0.07 9.75
C PRO A 18 -4.29 0.47 8.31
N THR A 19 -3.17 0.24 7.62
CA THR A 19 -3.08 0.51 6.19
C THR A 19 -3.94 -0.50 5.43
N VAL A 20 -4.87 0.00 4.62
CA VAL A 20 -5.56 -0.77 3.59
C VAL A 20 -4.97 -0.43 2.23
N TYR A 21 -4.96 -1.41 1.34
CA TYR A 21 -4.41 -1.28 -0.01
C TYR A 21 -5.53 -1.34 -1.04
N SER A 22 -5.50 -0.44 -2.02
CA SER A 22 -6.40 -0.48 -3.17
C SER A 22 -6.05 -1.65 -4.13
N THR A 23 -6.85 -1.90 -5.15
CA THR A 23 -6.47 -2.80 -6.25
C THR A 23 -5.35 -2.25 -7.14
N GLY A 24 -5.08 -0.94 -7.10
CA GLY A 24 -3.92 -0.35 -7.77
C GLY A 24 -3.98 -0.34 -9.30
N SER A 25 -2.79 -0.32 -9.92
CA SER A 25 -2.52 -0.55 -11.35
C SER A 25 -1.21 -1.31 -11.47
N THR A 26 -1.07 -2.16 -12.49
CA THR A 26 0.22 -2.77 -12.83
C THR A 26 1.12 -1.75 -13.50
N ILE A 27 2.44 -1.93 -13.36
CA ILE A 27 3.42 -1.22 -14.19
C ILE A 27 3.33 -1.72 -15.63
N ASP A 28 3.46 -0.82 -16.61
CA ASP A 28 3.38 -1.14 -18.04
C ASP A 28 4.65 -0.80 -18.84
N ASP A 29 5.66 -0.24 -18.16
CA ASP A 29 7.03 -0.09 -18.64
C ASP A 29 7.99 -0.08 -17.44
N ASN A 30 9.28 -0.27 -17.71
CA ASN A 30 10.31 -0.36 -16.69
C ASN A 30 10.51 0.98 -15.95
N ALA A 31 10.43 0.93 -14.62
CA ALA A 31 10.78 2.04 -13.72
C ALA A 31 12.13 1.75 -13.05
N ALA A 32 13.20 2.42 -13.50
CA ALA A 32 14.53 2.13 -13.00
C ALA A 32 14.83 2.81 -11.66
N ALA A 33 15.66 2.16 -10.84
CA ALA A 33 16.21 2.73 -9.62
C ALA A 33 16.89 4.08 -9.92
N GLY A 34 16.72 5.05 -9.02
CA GLY A 34 17.23 6.40 -9.18
C GLY A 34 16.36 7.32 -10.05
N GLN A 35 15.26 6.81 -10.64
CA GLN A 35 14.27 7.63 -11.36
C GLN A 35 13.07 7.92 -10.46
N LYS A 36 12.22 8.86 -10.89
CA LYS A 36 10.96 9.21 -10.22
C LYS A 36 9.72 8.74 -10.98
N ASP A 37 9.89 8.48 -12.26
CA ASP A 37 8.79 8.09 -13.13
C ASP A 37 8.45 6.62 -12.88
N VAL A 38 7.17 6.35 -12.66
CA VAL A 38 6.61 5.01 -12.49
C VAL A 38 5.49 4.85 -13.53
N PRO A 39 5.80 4.24 -14.69
CA PRO A 39 4.80 3.92 -15.71
C PRO A 39 3.77 2.95 -15.14
N VAL A 40 2.50 3.24 -15.34
CA VAL A 40 1.39 2.39 -14.88
C VAL A 40 0.32 2.32 -15.94
N ALA A 41 -0.26 1.13 -16.13
CA ALA A 41 -1.26 0.86 -17.16
C ALA A 41 -2.51 1.76 -17.05
N ASP A 42 -2.91 2.12 -15.83
CA ASP A 42 -4.03 3.02 -15.55
C ASP A 42 -3.69 4.01 -14.44
N THR A 43 -3.96 5.29 -14.67
CA THR A 43 -3.73 6.35 -13.69
C THR A 43 -4.99 6.81 -12.96
N THR A 44 -6.19 6.29 -13.26
CA THR A 44 -7.46 6.87 -12.76
C THR A 44 -7.62 6.79 -11.25
N ASN A 45 -6.96 5.82 -10.60
CA ASN A 45 -7.05 5.60 -9.16
C ASN A 45 -6.00 6.37 -8.37
N PHE A 46 -5.18 7.19 -9.03
CA PHE A 46 -4.07 7.90 -8.40
C PHE A 46 -4.26 9.41 -8.48
N THR A 47 -3.95 10.07 -7.38
CA THR A 47 -3.92 11.53 -7.25
C THR A 47 -2.56 11.97 -6.69
N ALA A 48 -2.15 13.19 -7.02
CA ALA A 48 -0.99 13.80 -6.38
C ALA A 48 -1.17 13.80 -4.84
N ALA A 49 -0.07 13.56 -4.13
CA ALA A 49 0.00 13.38 -2.68
C ALA A 49 -0.52 12.05 -2.13
N ASP A 50 -1.07 11.15 -2.95
CA ASP A 50 -1.36 9.79 -2.49
C ASP A 50 -0.06 9.08 -2.07
N ARG A 51 -0.16 8.30 -0.99
CA ARG A 51 0.87 7.33 -0.62
C ARG A 51 0.59 6.04 -1.36
N VAL A 52 1.61 5.48 -1.99
CA VAL A 52 1.51 4.22 -2.74
C VAL A 52 2.61 3.26 -2.31
N ILE A 53 2.37 1.99 -2.58
CA ILE A 53 3.33 0.89 -2.48
C ILE A 53 3.46 0.23 -3.84
N ILE A 54 4.68 -0.12 -4.23
CA ILE A 54 4.95 -0.86 -5.46
C ILE A 54 5.64 -2.19 -5.12
N GLY A 55 5.29 -3.26 -5.83
CA GLY A 55 5.93 -4.56 -5.68
C GLY A 55 5.69 -5.20 -4.30
N ARG A 56 4.51 -4.97 -3.71
CA ARG A 56 4.17 -5.43 -2.35
C ARG A 56 4.33 -6.95 -2.23
N GLY A 57 5.00 -7.38 -1.16
CA GLY A 57 5.33 -8.79 -0.88
C GLY A 57 6.59 -9.30 -1.60
N THR A 58 7.23 -8.49 -2.44
CA THR A 58 8.46 -8.86 -3.15
C THR A 58 9.70 -8.30 -2.43
N ALA A 59 10.89 -8.75 -2.85
CA ALA A 59 12.15 -8.18 -2.36
C ALA A 59 12.38 -6.72 -2.81
N ARG A 60 11.58 -6.24 -3.77
CA ARG A 60 11.65 -4.90 -4.36
C ARG A 60 10.57 -3.97 -3.78
N GLU A 61 9.83 -4.41 -2.76
CA GLU A 61 8.77 -3.61 -2.15
C GLU A 61 9.31 -2.24 -1.68
N GLU A 62 8.68 -1.16 -2.16
CA GLU A 62 8.92 0.18 -1.62
C GLU A 62 7.66 1.05 -1.60
N GLU A 63 7.59 1.96 -0.62
CA GLU A 63 6.52 2.94 -0.49
C GLU A 63 7.02 4.34 -0.84
N PHE A 64 6.17 5.13 -1.50
CA PHE A 64 6.46 6.52 -1.80
C PHE A 64 5.19 7.38 -1.88
N VAL A 65 5.39 8.70 -2.02
CA VAL A 65 4.30 9.66 -2.20
C VAL A 65 4.34 10.21 -3.62
N ILE A 66 3.18 10.26 -4.27
CA ILE A 66 3.03 10.82 -5.60
C ILE A 66 3.23 12.34 -5.56
N ASP A 67 4.08 12.85 -6.44
CA ASP A 67 4.27 14.28 -6.71
C ASP A 67 3.26 14.77 -7.74
N SER A 68 3.13 14.06 -8.86
CA SER A 68 2.20 14.38 -9.95
C SER A 68 1.76 13.13 -10.71
N VAL A 69 0.68 13.26 -11.48
CA VAL A 69 0.11 12.18 -12.30
C VAL A 69 0.02 12.68 -13.74
N ASP A 70 0.68 11.96 -14.65
CA ASP A 70 0.55 12.16 -16.09
C ASP A 70 -0.53 11.19 -16.60
N ALA A 71 -1.73 11.72 -16.82
CA ALA A 71 -2.92 10.92 -17.08
C ALA A 71 -2.73 9.91 -18.23
N GLY A 72 -2.97 8.63 -17.94
CA GLY A 72 -2.85 7.51 -18.87
C GLY A 72 -1.43 7.14 -19.27
N VAL A 73 -0.42 7.61 -18.53
CA VAL A 73 0.99 7.35 -18.84
C VAL A 73 1.77 6.88 -17.61
N LYS A 74 1.80 7.69 -16.55
CA LYS A 74 2.65 7.40 -15.39
C LYS A 74 2.23 8.20 -14.16
N ILE A 75 2.71 7.76 -13.01
CA ILE A 75 2.80 8.57 -11.81
C ILE A 75 4.26 9.00 -11.59
N VAL A 76 4.46 10.14 -10.95
CA VAL A 76 5.80 10.66 -10.64
C VAL A 76 5.96 10.69 -9.12
N SER A 77 6.93 9.94 -8.59
CA SER A 77 7.27 9.92 -7.17
C SER A 77 7.98 11.21 -6.73
N LYS A 78 7.77 11.62 -5.47
CA LYS A 78 8.52 12.73 -4.87
C LYS A 78 10.00 12.42 -4.69
N THR A 79 10.31 11.17 -4.40
CA THR A 79 11.67 10.66 -4.19
C THR A 79 12.06 9.71 -5.32
N ASN A 80 13.36 9.52 -5.51
CA ASN A 80 13.81 8.52 -6.46
C ASN A 80 13.49 7.11 -5.93
N LEU A 81 13.15 6.20 -6.83
CA LEU A 81 12.99 4.78 -6.56
C LEU A 81 14.31 4.18 -6.09
N SER A 82 14.21 3.25 -5.15
CA SER A 82 15.33 2.51 -4.59
C SER A 82 15.63 1.28 -5.46
N TYR A 83 14.60 0.68 -6.04
CA TYR A 83 14.66 -0.55 -6.82
C TYR A 83 14.28 -0.32 -8.29
N ASN A 84 14.67 -1.29 -9.12
CA ASN A 84 14.13 -1.40 -10.46
C ASN A 84 12.80 -2.14 -10.35
N HIS A 85 11.77 -1.63 -11.01
CA HIS A 85 10.49 -2.31 -11.18
C HIS A 85 10.30 -2.57 -12.66
N THR A 86 10.15 -3.84 -13.02
CA THR A 86 10.21 -4.32 -14.40
C THR A 86 8.90 -4.95 -14.80
N VAL A 87 8.51 -4.72 -16.06
CA VAL A 87 7.47 -5.53 -16.69
C VAL A 87 8.03 -6.88 -17.09
N ASP A 88 7.15 -7.88 -17.16
CA ASP A 88 7.50 -9.15 -17.76
C ASP A 88 7.97 -8.94 -19.21
N ALA A 89 9.04 -9.63 -19.57
CA ALA A 89 9.72 -9.45 -20.84
C ALA A 89 9.86 -10.79 -21.53
N ASP A 90 9.37 -10.87 -22.77
CA ASP A 90 9.47 -12.08 -23.57
C ASP A 90 10.46 -11.91 -24.71
N THR A 91 11.18 -12.98 -25.01
CA THR A 91 12.07 -13.10 -26.15
C THR A 91 12.12 -14.55 -26.62
N THR A 92 12.99 -14.83 -27.57
CA THR A 92 13.27 -16.19 -28.04
C THR A 92 14.76 -16.42 -28.10
N VAL A 93 15.17 -17.67 -28.00
CA VAL A 93 16.55 -18.08 -28.27
C VAL A 93 16.88 -17.79 -29.74
N ASN A 94 17.96 -17.03 -29.99
CA ASN A 94 18.34 -16.61 -31.35
C ASN A 94 19.22 -17.64 -32.08
N ALA A 95 19.92 -18.47 -31.31
CA ALA A 95 20.89 -19.46 -31.75
C ALA A 95 21.06 -20.50 -30.65
N GLU A 96 21.40 -21.72 -31.07
CA GLU A 96 21.64 -22.83 -30.16
C GLU A 96 22.59 -22.43 -29.03
N SER A 97 22.12 -22.61 -27.80
CA SER A 97 22.88 -22.34 -26.59
C SER A 97 23.10 -23.67 -25.86
N ALA A 98 24.29 -24.24 -26.00
CA ALA A 98 24.65 -25.53 -25.43
C ALA A 98 24.48 -25.59 -23.90
N ALA A 99 24.26 -26.79 -23.38
CA ALA A 99 24.37 -27.05 -21.94
C ALA A 99 25.78 -26.75 -21.42
N ASP A 100 25.92 -26.62 -20.09
CA ASP A 100 27.20 -26.41 -19.39
C ASP A 100 27.92 -25.08 -19.74
N GLN A 101 27.19 -24.09 -20.28
CA GLN A 101 27.65 -22.71 -20.42
C GLN A 101 26.69 -21.75 -19.72
N LYS A 102 27.10 -20.50 -19.49
CA LYS A 102 26.24 -19.49 -18.85
C LYS A 102 25.51 -18.58 -19.81
N VAL A 103 25.87 -18.57 -21.08
CA VAL A 103 25.36 -17.59 -22.04
C VAL A 103 24.18 -18.19 -22.79
N LEU A 104 23.01 -17.56 -22.67
CA LEU A 104 21.82 -17.81 -23.46
C LEU A 104 21.72 -16.73 -24.55
N ALA A 105 21.84 -17.13 -25.80
CA ALA A 105 21.76 -16.23 -26.93
C ALA A 105 20.28 -15.93 -27.26
N VAL A 106 19.87 -14.65 -27.23
CA VAL A 106 18.46 -14.26 -27.34
C VAL A 106 18.23 -13.20 -28.42
N THR A 107 17.03 -13.16 -28.99
CA THR A 107 16.68 -12.27 -30.09
C THR A 107 16.64 -10.80 -29.66
N ALA A 108 16.19 -10.54 -28.43
CA ALA A 108 16.14 -9.23 -27.80
C ALA A 108 16.42 -9.36 -26.30
N THR A 109 16.94 -8.28 -25.71
CA THR A 109 17.18 -8.16 -24.26
C THR A 109 16.46 -6.95 -23.65
N THR A 110 15.48 -6.37 -24.37
CA THR A 110 14.68 -5.26 -23.88
C THR A 110 13.77 -5.77 -22.77
N GLY A 111 13.61 -5.02 -21.68
CA GLY A 111 12.80 -5.44 -20.54
C GLY A 111 13.57 -6.27 -19.50
N PHE A 112 14.56 -7.06 -19.94
CA PHE A 112 15.30 -7.95 -19.05
C PHE A 112 16.19 -7.21 -18.04
N VAL A 113 16.29 -7.73 -16.81
CA VAL A 113 17.12 -7.15 -15.74
C VAL A 113 18.00 -8.20 -15.07
N ALA A 114 19.26 -7.84 -14.84
CA ALA A 114 20.19 -8.69 -14.10
C ALA A 114 19.73 -8.87 -12.65
N GLY A 115 19.75 -10.11 -12.18
CA GLY A 115 19.23 -10.55 -10.88
C GLY A 115 17.85 -11.20 -10.95
N GLU A 116 17.12 -11.04 -12.06
CA GLU A 116 15.78 -11.60 -12.25
C GLU A 116 15.83 -13.00 -12.88
N GLU A 117 14.73 -13.74 -12.71
CA GLU A 117 14.60 -15.09 -13.24
C GLU A 117 13.99 -15.08 -14.64
N VAL A 118 14.43 -16.02 -15.47
CA VAL A 118 13.83 -16.30 -16.77
C VAL A 118 13.44 -17.77 -16.82
N LEU A 119 12.24 -18.05 -17.34
CA LEU A 119 11.79 -19.36 -17.73
C LEU A 119 12.05 -19.55 -19.22
N VAL A 120 12.80 -20.60 -19.56
CA VAL A 120 13.10 -20.98 -20.94
C VAL A 120 12.28 -22.20 -21.31
N ASP A 121 11.75 -22.24 -22.53
CA ASP A 121 11.00 -23.36 -23.12
C ASP A 121 9.77 -23.79 -22.28
N GLU A 122 8.95 -22.82 -21.87
CA GLU A 122 7.73 -23.09 -21.08
C GLU A 122 6.82 -24.12 -21.76
N GLY A 123 6.56 -25.22 -21.06
CA GLY A 123 5.77 -26.36 -21.52
C GLY A 123 6.49 -27.32 -22.47
N GLY A 124 7.78 -27.09 -22.74
CA GLY A 124 8.63 -27.93 -23.58
C GLY A 124 9.48 -28.94 -22.81
N ASP A 125 10.31 -29.69 -23.55
CA ASP A 125 11.18 -30.74 -22.99
C ASP A 125 12.46 -30.17 -22.36
N HIS A 126 12.79 -28.90 -22.64
CA HIS A 126 13.95 -28.19 -22.09
C HIS A 126 13.55 -27.10 -21.09
N GLU A 127 12.36 -27.19 -20.50
CA GLU A 127 11.87 -26.18 -19.53
C GLU A 127 12.85 -26.00 -18.36
N ALA A 128 13.34 -24.77 -18.16
CA ALA A 128 14.25 -24.46 -17.06
C ALA A 128 14.18 -22.98 -16.63
N THR A 129 14.35 -22.75 -15.33
CA THR A 129 14.43 -21.40 -14.75
C THR A 129 15.87 -21.03 -14.45
N TYR A 130 16.30 -19.82 -14.85
CA TYR A 130 17.64 -19.32 -14.61
C TYR A 130 17.63 -17.90 -14.06
N THR A 131 18.54 -17.58 -13.13
CA THR A 131 18.78 -16.19 -12.71
C THR A 131 19.77 -15.51 -13.64
N ILE A 132 19.43 -14.32 -14.13
CA ILE A 132 20.31 -13.49 -14.96
C ILE A 132 21.43 -12.91 -14.10
N ASN A 133 22.69 -13.13 -14.46
CA ASN A 133 23.86 -12.47 -13.88
C ASN A 133 24.21 -11.15 -14.57
N SER A 134 24.17 -11.11 -15.91
CA SER A 134 24.47 -9.91 -16.69
C SER A 134 23.84 -9.95 -18.09
N ILE A 135 23.71 -8.78 -18.71
CA ILE A 135 23.02 -8.63 -20.00
C ILE A 135 23.96 -7.99 -21.02
N GLN A 136 24.13 -8.64 -22.17
CA GLN A 136 24.73 -8.03 -23.35
C GLN A 136 23.61 -7.50 -24.24
N SER A 137 23.44 -6.18 -24.26
CA SER A 137 22.34 -5.50 -24.95
C SER A 137 22.14 -5.99 -26.39
N GLY A 138 20.94 -6.51 -26.67
CA GLY A 138 20.52 -6.99 -27.98
C GLY A 138 21.14 -8.31 -28.44
N VAL A 139 21.85 -9.04 -27.57
CA VAL A 139 22.60 -10.24 -27.97
C VAL A 139 22.33 -11.44 -27.05
N SER A 140 22.53 -11.30 -25.75
CA SER A 140 22.52 -12.46 -24.84
C SER A 140 22.26 -12.10 -23.39
N LEU A 141 21.73 -13.08 -22.67
CA LEU A 141 21.62 -13.10 -21.22
C LEU A 141 22.71 -14.04 -20.67
N THR A 142 23.50 -13.59 -19.70
CA THR A 142 24.45 -14.46 -18.99
C THR A 142 23.84 -14.85 -17.66
N MET A 143 23.71 -16.15 -17.40
CA MET A 143 23.11 -16.71 -16.20
C MET A 143 24.11 -16.78 -15.04
N VAL A 144 23.60 -16.88 -13.81
CA VAL A 144 24.41 -17.14 -12.62
C VAL A 144 24.95 -18.57 -12.64
N GLU A 145 24.10 -19.52 -13.00
CA GLU A 145 24.39 -20.95 -13.13
C GLU A 145 24.61 -21.35 -14.59
N ASP A 146 25.16 -22.55 -14.83
CA ASP A 146 25.29 -23.08 -16.19
C ASP A 146 23.93 -23.59 -16.69
N LEU A 147 23.67 -23.47 -17.99
CA LEU A 147 22.48 -23.97 -18.65
C LEU A 147 22.40 -25.49 -18.48
N ALA A 148 21.28 -25.97 -17.93
CA ALA A 148 21.04 -27.39 -17.69
C ALA A 148 20.78 -28.17 -18.99
N PHE A 149 20.29 -27.48 -20.02
CA PHE A 149 19.94 -28.04 -21.32
C PHE A 149 20.63 -27.29 -22.45
N THR A 150 20.69 -27.95 -23.60
CA THR A 150 20.96 -27.25 -24.86
C THR A 150 19.63 -26.66 -25.32
N HIS A 151 19.58 -25.34 -25.43
CA HIS A 151 18.40 -24.62 -25.85
C HIS A 151 18.46 -24.33 -27.35
N ASP A 152 17.47 -24.82 -28.08
CA ASP A 152 17.38 -24.65 -29.53
C ASP A 152 16.90 -23.25 -29.90
N ALA A 153 17.28 -22.78 -31.10
CA ALA A 153 16.74 -21.54 -31.62
C ALA A 153 15.21 -21.58 -31.68
N THR A 154 14.56 -20.45 -31.41
CA THR A 154 13.10 -20.26 -31.32
C THR A 154 12.41 -20.73 -30.04
N GLU A 155 13.11 -21.43 -29.13
CA GLU A 155 12.58 -21.68 -27.78
C GLU A 155 12.23 -20.34 -27.10
N THR A 156 11.13 -20.34 -26.34
CA THR A 156 10.65 -19.14 -25.64
C THR A 156 11.54 -18.83 -24.45
N VAL A 157 11.69 -17.54 -24.17
CA VAL A 157 12.38 -17.07 -22.96
C VAL A 157 11.52 -15.97 -22.37
N ALA A 158 10.86 -16.27 -21.26
CA ALA A 158 10.01 -15.34 -20.54
C ALA A 158 10.70 -14.93 -19.25
N GLN A 159 10.92 -13.64 -19.03
CA GLN A 159 11.28 -13.16 -17.71
C GLN A 159 10.12 -13.37 -16.77
N THR A 160 10.34 -14.14 -15.73
CA THR A 160 9.38 -14.34 -14.66
C THR A 160 9.66 -13.28 -13.60
N GLY A 161 9.23 -12.06 -13.88
CA GLY A 161 9.08 -11.04 -12.86
C GLY A 161 7.77 -11.26 -12.12
N THR A 162 7.68 -10.86 -10.86
CA THR A 162 6.33 -10.55 -10.34
C THR A 162 5.97 -9.23 -11.00
N GLU A 163 4.97 -9.22 -11.89
CA GLU A 163 4.38 -7.98 -12.41
C GLU A 163 4.09 -7.08 -11.21
N ASP A 164 4.85 -5.98 -11.08
CA ASP A 164 4.74 -5.15 -9.89
C ASP A 164 3.45 -4.33 -9.98
N VAL A 165 2.59 -4.49 -8.97
CA VAL A 165 1.39 -3.68 -8.81
C VAL A 165 1.73 -2.47 -7.97
N VAL A 166 1.30 -1.29 -8.42
CA VAL A 166 1.27 -0.05 -7.64
C VAL A 166 -0.08 0.09 -6.98
N GLU A 167 -0.14 0.06 -5.66
CA GLU A 167 -1.38 0.17 -4.89
C GLU A 167 -1.38 1.44 -4.05
N VAL A 168 -2.52 2.13 -3.98
CA VAL A 168 -2.72 3.23 -3.01
C VAL A 168 -2.81 2.67 -1.60
N CYS A 169 -2.05 3.27 -0.69
CA CYS A 169 -2.01 2.97 0.73
C CYS A 169 -2.86 3.99 1.50
N MET A 170 -3.88 3.51 2.23
CA MET A 170 -4.73 4.37 3.05
C MET A 170 -4.82 3.87 4.49
N ALA A 171 -4.40 4.69 5.44
CA ALA A 171 -4.58 4.47 6.88
C ALA A 171 -5.58 5.49 7.45
N SER A 172 -6.78 5.58 6.87
CA SER A 172 -7.78 6.59 7.24
C SER A 172 -8.84 6.09 8.22
N LEU A 173 -9.02 4.78 8.40
CA LEU A 173 -10.03 4.20 9.29
C LEU A 173 -9.38 3.39 10.41
N SER A 174 -9.82 3.60 11.65
CA SER A 174 -9.24 2.92 12.81
C SER A 174 -9.76 1.49 13.00
N ASN A 175 -9.07 0.76 13.88
CA ASN A 175 -9.63 -0.42 14.53
C ASN A 175 -10.83 -0.05 15.42
N VAL A 176 -11.62 -1.05 15.80
CA VAL A 176 -12.84 -0.88 16.60
C VAL A 176 -12.51 -0.46 18.03
N ILE A 177 -13.26 0.53 18.53
CA ILE A 177 -13.35 0.88 19.95
C ILE A 177 -14.63 0.29 20.49
N ASP A 178 -14.50 -0.57 21.50
CA ASP A 178 -15.63 -0.98 22.32
C ASP A 178 -15.93 0.12 23.36
N LYS A 179 -17.02 0.85 23.12
CA LYS A 179 -17.56 1.87 24.02
C LYS A 179 -18.83 1.39 24.71
N ALA A 180 -19.10 0.08 24.73
CA ALA A 180 -20.23 -0.45 25.47
C ALA A 180 -20.13 -0.03 26.94
N HIS A 181 -21.23 0.51 27.47
CA HIS A 181 -21.33 0.96 28.87
C HIS A 181 -20.53 2.22 29.26
N TYR A 182 -19.88 2.91 28.32
CA TYR A 182 -19.22 4.20 28.56
C TYR A 182 -19.89 5.30 27.74
N LYS A 183 -19.95 6.52 28.25
CA LYS A 183 -20.63 7.65 27.58
C LYS A 183 -19.65 8.66 27.01
N ASP A 184 -18.59 8.92 27.74
CA ASP A 184 -17.61 9.92 27.39
C ASP A 184 -16.35 9.25 26.83
N ILE A 185 -15.76 9.90 25.82
CA ILE A 185 -14.47 9.55 25.25
C ILE A 185 -13.59 10.79 25.16
N ALA A 186 -12.33 10.64 25.53
CA ALA A 186 -11.28 11.58 25.25
C ALA A 186 -10.22 10.92 24.36
N LEU A 187 -9.76 11.63 23.34
CA LEU A 187 -8.72 11.21 22.40
C LEU A 187 -7.44 11.99 22.65
N PHE A 188 -6.30 11.32 22.55
CA PHE A 188 -4.97 11.88 22.72
C PHE A 188 -4.19 11.63 21.43
N LEU A 189 -4.19 12.65 20.54
CA LEU A 189 -3.56 12.55 19.24
C LEU A 189 -2.03 12.53 19.40
N PRO A 190 -1.32 11.59 18.74
CA PRO A 190 0.13 11.53 18.80
C PRO A 190 0.77 12.71 18.07
N SER A 191 2.10 12.85 18.20
CA SER A 191 2.88 13.83 17.43
C SER A 191 2.96 13.49 15.94
N THR A 192 2.68 12.24 15.57
CA THR A 192 2.69 11.73 14.19
C THR A 192 1.35 11.89 13.47
N TRP A 193 0.31 12.39 14.16
CA TRP A 193 -1.00 12.59 13.55
C TRP A 193 -0.93 13.62 12.41
N VAL A 194 -1.48 13.26 11.24
CA VAL A 194 -1.61 14.18 10.11
C VAL A 194 -2.88 14.99 10.29
N THR A 195 -2.77 16.32 10.23
CA THR A 195 -3.90 17.24 10.42
C THR A 195 -5.11 16.85 9.58
N ALA A 196 -6.21 16.54 10.24
CA ALA A 196 -7.43 16.05 9.61
C ALA A 196 -8.65 16.31 10.49
N ALA A 197 -9.83 16.37 9.88
CA ALA A 197 -11.07 16.20 10.63
C ALA A 197 -11.14 14.76 11.19
N ILE A 198 -11.91 14.55 12.25
CA ILE A 198 -12.18 13.20 12.76
C ILE A 198 -13.67 12.96 12.65
N THR A 199 -14.07 12.04 11.79
CA THR A 199 -15.45 11.55 11.67
C THR A 199 -15.58 10.20 12.39
N PHE A 200 -16.81 9.78 12.64
CA PHE A 200 -17.09 8.54 13.36
C PHE A 200 -17.91 7.59 12.49
N LYS A 201 -17.54 6.31 12.54
CA LYS A 201 -18.39 5.22 12.06
C LYS A 201 -18.82 4.35 13.23
N ALA A 202 -19.97 3.70 13.14
CA ALA A 202 -20.48 2.85 14.22
C ALA A 202 -21.17 1.59 13.71
N CYS A 203 -21.23 0.59 14.60
CA CYS A 203 -21.92 -0.67 14.40
C CYS A 203 -22.57 -1.13 15.71
N ASP A 204 -23.60 -1.97 15.60
CA ASP A 204 -24.27 -2.63 16.74
C ASP A 204 -23.53 -3.91 17.19
N THR A 205 -22.56 -4.37 16.40
CA THR A 205 -21.72 -5.54 16.66
C THR A 205 -20.24 -5.20 16.45
N PRO A 206 -19.29 -5.93 17.07
CA PRO A 206 -17.87 -5.64 16.92
C PRO A 206 -17.35 -5.88 15.49
N ASP A 207 -17.95 -6.82 14.75
CA ASP A 207 -17.47 -7.28 13.44
C ASP A 207 -18.42 -6.94 12.27
N GLY A 208 -19.46 -6.16 12.53
CA GLY A 208 -20.46 -5.80 11.53
C GLY A 208 -20.01 -4.69 10.58
N THR A 209 -20.93 -4.25 9.72
CA THR A 209 -20.68 -3.11 8.83
C THR A 209 -20.77 -1.80 9.61
N PHE A 210 -19.68 -1.03 9.60
CA PHE A 210 -19.59 0.27 10.23
C PHE A 210 -20.14 1.35 9.29
N ASN A 211 -21.19 2.04 9.73
CA ASN A 211 -21.85 3.10 8.96
C ASN A 211 -21.49 4.48 9.50
N ASP A 212 -21.61 5.51 8.67
CA ASP A 212 -21.39 6.90 9.09
C ASP A 212 -22.34 7.30 10.21
N VAL A 213 -21.80 7.96 11.24
CA VAL A 213 -22.59 8.52 12.33
C VAL A 213 -23.05 9.91 11.91
N VAL A 214 -24.36 10.10 11.85
CA VAL A 214 -25.02 11.38 11.52
C VAL A 214 -26.01 11.77 12.63
N VAL A 215 -26.38 13.05 12.73
CA VAL A 215 -27.40 13.53 13.68
C VAL A 215 -28.62 14.08 12.95
N ALA A 216 -29.77 13.43 13.16
CA ALA A 216 -31.11 13.88 12.74
C ALA A 216 -31.15 14.49 11.32
N ASP A 217 -31.77 15.66 11.14
CA ASP A 217 -32.03 16.29 9.83
C ASP A 217 -30.75 16.72 9.07
N ASP A 218 -29.57 16.49 9.67
CA ASP A 218 -28.28 16.78 9.06
C ASP A 218 -27.76 15.54 8.32
N VAL A 219 -27.47 15.73 7.04
CA VAL A 219 -26.84 14.73 6.16
C VAL A 219 -25.33 14.69 6.38
N GLY A 220 -24.79 15.54 7.26
CA GLY A 220 -23.36 15.63 7.56
C GLY A 220 -22.89 14.65 8.64
N ASP A 221 -21.68 14.14 8.45
CA ASP A 221 -20.98 13.30 9.42
C ASP A 221 -20.79 14.04 10.75
N VAL A 222 -21.06 13.34 11.86
CA VAL A 222 -20.60 13.76 13.20
C VAL A 222 -19.09 13.88 13.14
N SER A 223 -18.58 15.10 13.38
CA SER A 223 -17.18 15.40 13.15
C SER A 223 -16.57 16.30 14.21
N VAL A 224 -15.32 16.01 14.54
CA VAL A 224 -14.40 16.97 15.14
C VAL A 224 -13.75 17.73 14.00
N ALA A 225 -13.91 19.05 13.98
CA ALA A 225 -13.27 19.91 12.99
C ALA A 225 -11.76 19.69 12.94
N SER A 226 -11.13 19.94 11.80
CA SER A 226 -9.72 19.63 11.53
C SER A 226 -8.78 19.91 12.71
N VAL A 227 -8.14 18.86 13.23
CA VAL A 227 -7.26 18.91 14.41
C VAL A 227 -5.84 18.53 14.01
N ALA A 228 -4.88 19.36 14.43
CA ALA A 228 -3.45 19.10 14.28
C ALA A 228 -2.93 18.06 15.31
N ALA A 229 -1.69 17.61 15.12
CA ALA A 229 -1.03 16.69 16.04
C ALA A 229 -0.91 17.19 17.50
N SER A 230 -0.68 16.25 18.42
CA SER A 230 -0.40 16.53 19.85
C SER A 230 -1.51 17.33 20.56
N LYS A 231 -2.77 16.96 20.29
CA LYS A 231 -3.95 17.54 20.95
C LYS A 231 -4.68 16.49 21.78
N VAL A 232 -5.37 16.97 22.81
CA VAL A 232 -6.34 16.19 23.57
C VAL A 232 -7.72 16.70 23.20
N ILE A 233 -8.59 15.79 22.80
CA ILE A 233 -9.95 16.09 22.34
C ILE A 233 -10.91 15.43 23.32
N THR A 234 -11.80 16.21 23.91
CA THR A 234 -12.93 15.70 24.69
C THR A 234 -14.20 15.89 23.88
N MET A 235 -15.04 14.87 23.78
CA MET A 235 -16.32 15.01 23.09
C MET A 235 -17.29 15.86 23.91
N ASN A 236 -17.98 16.79 23.28
CA ASN A 236 -18.98 17.64 23.91
C ASN A 236 -20.21 17.81 23.00
N GLY A 237 -21.30 18.32 23.60
CA GLY A 237 -22.54 18.64 22.89
C GLY A 237 -23.05 17.48 22.04
N GLU A 238 -23.36 17.80 20.79
CA GLU A 238 -23.97 16.91 19.82
C GLU A 238 -23.11 15.67 19.50
N ILE A 239 -21.78 15.81 19.42
CA ILE A 239 -20.89 14.66 19.18
C ILE A 239 -21.01 13.64 20.32
N ARG A 240 -20.97 14.11 21.58
CA ARG A 240 -21.12 13.22 22.73
C ARG A 240 -22.49 12.55 22.75
N ASP A 241 -23.54 13.31 22.47
CA ASP A 241 -24.91 12.81 22.52
C ASP A 241 -25.16 11.76 21.41
N ALA A 242 -24.60 11.96 20.20
CA ALA A 242 -24.65 10.99 19.11
C ALA A 242 -23.90 9.69 19.44
N LEU A 243 -22.71 9.79 20.07
CA LEU A 243 -21.89 8.62 20.42
C LEU A 243 -22.41 7.85 21.63
N THR A 244 -23.24 8.45 22.49
CA THR A 244 -23.67 7.86 23.77
C THR A 244 -24.34 6.49 23.59
N GLY A 245 -25.19 6.35 22.57
CA GLY A 245 -25.94 5.11 22.29
C GLY A 245 -25.19 4.06 21.48
N LEU A 246 -23.97 4.36 21.01
CA LEU A 246 -23.24 3.53 20.06
C LEU A 246 -22.21 2.65 20.79
N PRO A 247 -22.36 1.30 20.74
CA PRO A 247 -21.49 0.39 21.49
C PRO A 247 -20.15 0.20 20.81
N TYR A 248 -20.09 0.12 19.47
CA TYR A 248 -18.86 -0.09 18.73
C TYR A 248 -18.66 1.08 17.77
N ILE A 249 -17.52 1.76 17.89
CA ILE A 249 -17.18 2.90 17.03
C ILE A 249 -15.81 2.72 16.39
N LYS A 250 -15.62 3.33 15.23
CA LYS A 250 -14.31 3.56 14.60
C LYS A 250 -14.14 5.05 14.38
N LEU A 251 -12.89 5.50 14.45
CA LEU A 251 -12.52 6.84 14.02
C LEU A 251 -12.14 6.79 12.56
N GLN A 252 -12.59 7.78 11.80
CA GLN A 252 -12.08 8.05 10.48
C GLN A 252 -11.35 9.39 10.48
N SER A 253 -10.14 9.38 9.93
CA SER A 253 -9.38 10.58 9.64
C SER A 253 -9.83 11.15 8.29
N GLY A 254 -10.34 12.37 8.30
CA GLY A 254 -11.07 12.97 7.18
C GLY A 254 -12.55 12.66 7.22
N THR A 255 -13.19 12.69 6.04
CA THR A 255 -14.61 12.32 5.83
C THR A 255 -14.68 11.11 4.90
N SER A 256 -15.86 10.51 4.72
CA SER A 256 -16.05 9.40 3.76
C SER A 256 -15.60 9.76 2.34
N ASP A 257 -15.85 11.00 1.91
CA ASP A 257 -15.49 11.48 0.55
C ASP A 257 -14.04 11.96 0.44
N THR A 258 -13.46 12.45 1.55
CA THR A 258 -12.09 12.99 1.60
C THR A 258 -11.33 12.38 2.77
N PRO A 259 -11.04 11.07 2.72
CA PRO A 259 -10.24 10.42 3.75
C PRO A 259 -8.81 10.97 3.76
N VAL A 260 -8.21 11.08 4.94
CA VAL A 260 -6.82 11.53 5.10
C VAL A 260 -5.97 10.35 5.57
N ASP A 261 -5.04 9.93 4.72
CA ASP A 261 -4.05 8.92 5.09
C ASP A 261 -3.20 9.39 6.28
N GLN A 262 -3.12 8.54 7.31
CA GLN A 262 -2.32 8.81 8.50
C GLN A 262 -0.88 8.28 8.41
N GLY A 263 -0.50 7.68 7.27
CA GLY A 263 0.88 7.36 6.92
C GLY A 263 1.47 6.10 7.57
N THR A 264 2.75 5.86 7.28
CA THR A 264 3.52 4.63 7.62
C THR A 264 3.76 4.42 9.12
N GLY A 265 3.46 5.41 9.96
CA GLY A 265 3.67 5.33 11.41
C GLY A 265 2.51 4.71 12.19
N SER A 266 1.39 4.36 11.53
CA SER A 266 0.15 3.87 12.16
C SER A 266 -0.15 4.62 13.45
N PRO A 267 -0.49 5.92 13.42
CA PRO A 267 -0.55 6.72 14.63
C PRO A 267 -1.47 6.07 15.66
N GLU A 268 -0.86 5.69 16.78
CA GLU A 268 -1.61 5.18 17.91
C GLU A 268 -2.25 6.34 18.64
N VAL A 269 -3.55 6.51 18.44
CA VAL A 269 -4.34 7.46 19.23
C VAL A 269 -4.69 6.77 20.54
N ASN A 270 -4.20 7.33 21.64
CA ASN A 270 -4.63 6.86 22.95
C ASN A 270 -6.02 7.42 23.24
N TYR A 271 -6.86 6.63 23.89
CA TYR A 271 -8.18 7.08 24.31
C TYR A 271 -8.46 6.74 25.76
N VAL A 272 -9.39 7.50 26.34
CA VAL A 272 -9.91 7.29 27.68
C VAL A 272 -11.44 7.26 27.59
N LEU A 273 -12.05 6.21 28.14
CA LEU A 273 -13.51 6.09 28.25
C LEU A 273 -13.96 6.28 29.70
N THR A 274 -15.03 7.05 29.90
CA THR A 274 -15.67 7.22 31.22
C THR A 274 -17.20 7.11 31.12
N ARG A 275 -17.83 6.78 32.25
CA ARG A 275 -19.29 6.59 32.37
C ARG A 275 -20.08 7.88 32.48
#